data_AF-A0A8B6FRN3-F1
#
_entry.id   AF-A0A8B6FRN3-F1
#
_cell.length_a   1.000
_cell.length_b   1.000
_cell.length_c   1.000
_cell.angle_alpha   90.00
_cell.angle_beta   90.00
_cell.angle_gamma   90.00
#
_symmetry.space_group_name_H-M   'P 1'
#
loop_
_entity.id
_entity.type
_entity.pdbx_description
1 polymer ?
#
loop_
_entity_poly.entity_id
_entity_poly.type
_entity_poly.pdbx_seq_one_letter_code
_entity_poly.pdbx_strand_id
1 'polypeptide(L)'
;MLGDLFVATCETPEAPKQGFFKNLFGGGNSILDREDLFGESSGKGSRGLATKIPGRTNMQYLQAGTVGVTGEVAKTRQLFLERGEKLGELGERTEQMLQNAESFSSASHAIMLKYKDKKWYQF
;
A
#
# COMPACT_ATOMS: atom_id res chain seq x y z
N MET A 1 -58.80 -5.97 -25.03
CA MET A 1 -58.39 -4.64 -25.52
C MET A 1 -59.16 -3.60 -24.72
N LEU A 2 -58.60 -3.18 -23.59
CA LEU A 2 -59.07 -2.04 -22.82
C LEU A 2 -57.87 -1.61 -21.97
N GLY A 3 -57.15 -0.60 -22.46
CA GLY A 3 -56.11 0.06 -21.70
C GLY A 3 -56.79 1.04 -20.77
N ASP A 4 -56.72 0.79 -19.46
CA ASP A 4 -57.10 1.77 -18.47
C ASP A 4 -55.87 2.63 -18.12
N LEU A 5 -55.97 3.85 -18.64
CA LEU A 5 -55.34 5.11 -18.26
C LEU A 5 -54.36 5.04 -17.07
N PHE A 6 -53.07 5.15 -17.38
CA PHE A 6 -52.07 5.63 -16.43
C PHE A 6 -52.13 7.16 -16.38
N VAL A 7 -53.21 7.73 -15.81
CA VAL A 7 -53.28 9.17 -15.53
C VAL A 7 -54.06 9.36 -14.24
N ALA A 8 -53.36 9.76 -13.18
CA ALA A 8 -53.79 10.76 -12.17
C ALA A 8 -53.14 10.60 -10.77
N THR A 9 -51.98 9.96 -10.61
CA THR A 9 -51.27 9.96 -9.30
C THR A 9 -49.74 10.05 -9.40
N CYS A 10 -49.19 10.54 -10.52
CA CYS A 10 -47.87 11.15 -10.43
C CYS A 10 -48.07 12.55 -9.87
N GLU A 11 -48.02 12.69 -8.54
CA GLU A 11 -47.78 13.98 -7.90
C GLU A 11 -46.56 14.57 -8.59
N THR A 12 -46.78 15.70 -9.26
CA THR A 12 -45.73 16.41 -9.96
C THR A 12 -44.67 16.72 -8.90
N PRO A 13 -43.40 16.30 -9.08
CA PRO A 13 -42.38 16.58 -8.08
C PRO A 13 -42.36 18.08 -7.83
N GLU A 14 -42.55 18.47 -6.56
CA GLU A 14 -42.48 19.87 -6.14
C GLU A 14 -41.20 20.46 -6.73
N ALA A 15 -41.31 21.58 -7.44
CA ALA A 15 -40.18 22.20 -8.11
C ALA A 15 -39.03 22.31 -7.08
N PRO A 16 -37.79 21.89 -7.45
CA PRO A 16 -36.70 21.80 -6.50
C PRO A 16 -36.56 23.16 -5.82
N LYS A 17 -36.69 23.16 -4.48
CA LYS A 17 -36.54 24.37 -3.67
C LYS A 17 -35.22 25.01 -4.07
N GLN A 18 -35.28 26.23 -4.58
CA GLN A 18 -34.10 26.91 -5.10
C GLN A 18 -33.04 26.90 -4.01
N GLY A 19 -31.96 26.16 -4.24
CA GLY A 19 -30.91 25.99 -3.25
C GLY A 19 -30.27 27.33 -2.94
N PHE A 20 -29.80 27.46 -1.70
CA PHE A 20 -29.01 28.57 -1.15
C PHE A 20 -27.99 29.17 -2.15
N PHE A 21 -27.42 28.35 -3.03
CA PHE A 21 -26.40 28.76 -3.99
C PHE A 21 -26.91 29.43 -5.27
N LYS A 22 -28.23 29.57 -5.47
CA LYS A 22 -28.73 30.26 -6.67
C LYS A 22 -28.27 31.73 -6.71
N ASN A 23 -28.08 32.36 -5.55
CA ASN A 23 -27.60 33.74 -5.44
C ASN A 23 -26.07 33.87 -5.36
N LEU A 24 -25.32 32.77 -5.16
CA LEU A 24 -23.85 32.83 -5.11
C LEU A 24 -23.23 32.90 -6.53
N PHE A 25 -23.91 32.35 -7.53
CA PHE A 25 -23.45 32.35 -8.93
C PHE A 25 -24.38 33.12 -9.89
N GLY A 26 -25.57 33.54 -9.45
CA GLY A 26 -26.49 34.38 -10.21
C GLY A 26 -26.47 35.81 -9.70
N GLY A 27 -25.74 36.70 -10.37
CA GLY A 27 -25.49 38.09 -9.96
C GLY A 27 -26.73 38.99 -9.95
N GLY A 28 -27.60 38.83 -8.95
CA GLY A 28 -28.73 39.72 -8.67
C GLY A 28 -28.79 40.09 -7.19
N ASN A 29 -28.83 41.40 -6.90
CA ASN A 29 -28.87 41.93 -5.54
C ASN A 29 -30.26 41.68 -4.92
N SER A 30 -30.37 40.67 -4.06
CA SER A 30 -31.49 40.55 -3.13
C SER A 30 -30.96 40.68 -1.69
N ILE A 31 -31.73 41.39 -0.86
CA ILE A 31 -31.42 41.60 0.56
C ILE A 31 -31.47 40.23 1.25
N LEU A 32 -30.30 39.71 1.60
CA LEU A 32 -30.16 38.46 2.34
C LEU A 32 -30.55 38.72 3.79
N ASP A 33 -31.62 38.09 4.26
CA ASP A 33 -32.10 38.21 5.63
C ASP A 33 -31.21 37.42 6.60
N ARG A 34 -30.94 37.99 7.78
CA ARG A 34 -30.03 37.44 8.79
C ARG A 34 -30.60 36.16 9.41
N GLU A 35 -31.92 36.05 9.52
CA GLU A 35 -32.58 34.84 10.02
C GLU A 35 -32.46 33.66 9.06
N ASP A 36 -32.41 33.91 7.74
CA ASP A 36 -32.15 32.85 6.76
C ASP A 36 -30.70 32.38 6.77
N LEU A 37 -29.74 33.23 7.17
CA LEU A 37 -28.31 32.90 7.19
C LEU A 37 -27.83 32.33 8.54
N PHE A 38 -28.46 32.74 9.65
CA PHE A 38 -28.01 32.41 11.01
C PHE A 38 -29.14 32.06 11.98
N GLY A 39 -30.39 32.06 11.53
CA GLY A 39 -31.55 31.67 12.34
C GLY A 39 -31.62 30.17 12.57
N GLU A 40 -32.53 29.74 13.43
CA GLU A 40 -32.59 28.37 13.96
C GLU A 40 -32.83 27.28 12.90
N SER A 41 -33.32 27.64 11.71
CA SER A 41 -33.49 26.78 10.55
C SER A 41 -32.29 26.77 9.61
N SER A 42 -31.40 27.75 9.72
CA SER A 42 -30.22 27.87 8.87
C SER A 42 -29.18 26.81 9.25
N GLY A 43 -28.86 25.93 8.30
CA GLY A 43 -27.92 24.82 8.53
C GLY A 43 -28.52 23.56 9.15
N LYS A 44 -29.85 23.45 9.32
CA LYS A 44 -30.49 22.15 9.62
C LYS A 44 -30.37 21.24 8.40
N GLY A 45 -29.28 20.48 8.33
CA GLY A 45 -29.04 19.46 7.32
C GLY A 45 -30.20 18.46 7.28
N SER A 46 -30.58 18.05 6.07
CA SER A 46 -31.65 17.07 5.84
C SER A 46 -31.52 15.88 6.79
N ARG A 47 -32.53 15.68 7.65
CA ARG A 47 -32.67 14.47 8.50
C ARG A 47 -33.16 13.26 7.69
N GLY A 48 -33.00 13.28 6.37
CA GLY A 48 -33.10 12.09 5.53
C GLY A 48 -31.86 11.23 5.76
N LEU A 49 -32.05 10.14 6.50
CA LEU A 49 -31.12 9.02 6.67
C LEU A 49 -30.40 8.71 5.34
N ALA A 50 -29.21 9.26 5.13
CA ALA A 50 -28.34 8.83 4.04
C ALA A 50 -27.72 7.47 4.43
N THR A 51 -28.52 6.41 4.34
CA THR A 51 -28.15 5.02 4.71
C THR A 51 -27.03 4.44 3.84
N LYS A 52 -26.57 5.16 2.81
CA LYS A 52 -25.44 4.74 1.99
C LYS A 52 -24.41 5.86 1.90
N ILE A 53 -23.43 5.80 2.81
CA ILE A 53 -22.11 6.40 2.58
C ILE A 53 -21.39 5.45 1.60
N PRO A 54 -21.20 5.81 0.31
CA PRO A 54 -20.35 5.03 -0.58
C PRO A 54 -18.90 5.15 -0.06
N GLY A 55 -18.45 4.16 0.71
CA GLY A 55 -17.11 4.17 1.32
C GLY A 55 -16.89 3.14 2.42
N ARG A 56 -17.94 2.65 3.09
CA ARG A 56 -17.78 1.63 4.15
C ARG A 56 -17.43 0.23 3.63
N THR A 57 -17.84 -0.13 2.42
CA THR A 57 -17.52 -1.43 1.79
C THR A 57 -16.04 -1.54 1.39
N ASN A 58 -15.36 -0.43 1.08
CA ASN A 58 -13.95 -0.44 0.69
C ASN A 58 -13.00 -0.58 1.88
N MET A 59 -13.45 -0.28 3.10
CA MET A 59 -12.61 -0.34 4.30
C MET A 59 -12.31 -1.77 4.74
N GLN A 60 -13.27 -2.69 4.56
CA GLN A 60 -13.07 -4.13 4.83
C GLN A 60 -12.13 -4.77 3.81
N TYR A 61 -12.22 -4.36 2.54
CA TYR A 61 -11.27 -4.80 1.51
C TYR A 61 -9.85 -4.28 1.80
N LEU A 62 -9.72 -3.01 2.20
CA LEU A 62 -8.44 -2.45 2.65
C LEU A 62 -7.90 -3.16 3.89
N GLN A 63 -8.74 -3.41 4.90
CA GLN A 63 -8.35 -4.13 6.11
C GLN A 63 -7.87 -5.56 5.78
N ALA A 64 -8.59 -6.30 4.94
CA ALA A 64 -8.20 -7.62 4.46
C ALA A 64 -6.89 -7.60 3.66
N GLY A 65 -6.70 -6.59 2.81
CA GLY A 65 -5.46 -6.35 2.08
C GLY A 65 -4.27 -6.10 3.00
N THR A 66 -4.41 -5.22 4.00
CA THR A 66 -3.36 -4.98 5.00
C THR A 66 -3.02 -6.21 5.85
N VAL A 67 -4.02 -7.01 6.24
CA VAL A 67 -3.78 -8.24 7.02
C VAL A 67 -2.99 -9.25 6.20
N GLY A 68 -3.31 -9.42 4.91
CA GLY A 68 -2.53 -10.28 4.00
C GLY A 68 -1.07 -9.83 3.88
N VAL A 69 -0.84 -8.54 3.66
CA VAL A 69 0.53 -7.97 3.56
C VAL A 69 1.33 -8.16 4.84
N THR A 70 0.72 -7.99 6.03
CA THR A 70 1.43 -8.20 7.30
C THR A 70 1.91 -9.64 7.49
N GLY A 71 1.12 -10.63 7.03
CA GLY A 71 1.51 -12.04 7.08
C GLY A 71 2.68 -12.36 6.16
N GLU A 72 2.68 -11.82 4.94
CA GLU A 72 3.79 -11.97 3.99
C GLU A 72 5.07 -11.28 4.50
N VAL A 73 4.96 -10.12 5.13
CA VAL A 73 6.08 -9.41 5.75
C VAL A 73 6.67 -10.22 6.91
N ALA A 74 5.83 -10.85 7.75
CA ALA A 74 6.31 -11.70 8.85
C ALA A 74 7.09 -12.92 8.33
N LYS A 75 6.58 -13.59 7.29
CA LYS A 75 7.29 -14.71 6.63
C LYS A 75 8.60 -14.25 6.01
N THR A 76 8.58 -13.11 5.31
CA THR A 76 9.77 -12.52 4.69
C THR A 76 10.83 -12.19 5.74
N ARG A 77 10.42 -11.63 6.89
CA ARG A 77 11.33 -11.36 8.02
C ARG A 77 12.01 -12.64 8.51
N GLN A 78 11.29 -13.75 8.64
CA GLN A 78 11.89 -15.03 9.04
C GLN A 78 12.93 -15.50 8.02
N LEU A 79 12.61 -15.45 6.73
CA LEU A 79 13.56 -15.80 5.65
C LEU A 79 14.82 -14.92 5.68
N PHE A 80 14.68 -13.64 6.03
CA PHE A 80 15.83 -12.75 6.21
C PHE A 80 16.71 -13.15 7.39
N LEU A 81 16.13 -13.60 8.50
CA LEU A 81 16.89 -14.09 9.65
C LEU A 81 17.67 -15.37 9.30
N GLU A 82 17.02 -16.34 8.66
CA GLU A 82 17.66 -17.57 8.18
C GLU A 82 18.79 -17.27 7.17
N ARG A 83 18.58 -16.29 6.29
CA ARG A 83 19.63 -15.81 5.38
C ARG A 83 20.79 -15.19 6.15
N GLY A 84 20.51 -14.41 7.19
CA GLY A 84 21.54 -13.79 8.03
C GLY A 84 22.44 -14.82 8.70
N GLU A 85 21.84 -15.86 9.29
CA GLU A 85 22.56 -16.99 9.89
C GLU A 85 23.44 -17.72 8.85
N LYS A 86 22.86 -18.07 7.70
CA LYS A 86 23.59 -18.73 6.61
C LYS A 86 24.74 -17.89 6.05
N LEU A 87 24.57 -16.56 5.97
CA LEU A 87 25.64 -15.66 5.55
C LEU A 87 26.77 -15.58 6.59
N GLY A 88 26.44 -15.62 7.87
CA GLY A 88 27.44 -15.70 8.94
C GLY A 88 28.29 -16.98 8.82
N GLU A 89 27.63 -18.12 8.71
CA GLU A 89 28.30 -19.43 8.57
C GLU A 89 29.12 -19.50 7.26
N LEU A 90 28.63 -18.91 6.17
CA LEU A 90 29.37 -18.77 4.92
C LEU A 90 30.63 -17.90 5.09
N GLY A 91 30.54 -16.81 5.86
CA GLY A 91 31.67 -15.94 6.16
C GLY A 91 32.79 -16.70 6.86
N GLU A 92 32.48 -17.43 7.93
CA GLU A 92 33.45 -18.25 8.67
C GLU A 92 34.10 -19.31 7.78
N ARG A 93 33.31 -20.03 6.97
CA ARG A 93 33.85 -21.01 6.01
C ARG A 93 34.74 -20.37 4.95
N THR A 94 34.39 -19.17 4.48
CA THR A 94 35.18 -18.44 3.48
C THR A 94 36.51 -17.99 4.06
N GLU A 95 36.54 -17.56 5.32
CA GLU A 95 37.78 -17.21 6.01
C GLU A 95 38.69 -18.44 6.19
N GLN A 96 38.14 -19.57 6.63
CA GLN A 96 38.89 -20.83 6.71
C GLN A 96 39.41 -21.27 5.33
N MET A 97 38.60 -21.12 4.28
CA MET A 97 39.00 -21.43 2.91
C MET A 97 40.16 -20.54 2.46
N LEU A 98 40.15 -19.25 2.78
CA LEU A 98 41.23 -18.32 2.46
C LEU A 98 42.54 -18.76 3.13
N GLN A 99 42.52 -19.06 4.43
CA GLN A 99 43.70 -19.52 5.17
C GLN A 99 44.27 -20.83 4.58
N ASN A 100 43.38 -21.76 4.20
CA ASN A 100 43.78 -23.01 3.55
C ASN A 100 44.39 -22.75 2.16
N ALA A 101 43.82 -21.83 1.39
CA ALA A 101 44.33 -21.47 0.07
C ALA A 101 45.72 -20.80 0.14
N GLU A 102 45.94 -19.91 1.12
CA GLU A 102 47.24 -19.28 1.37
C GLU A 102 48.31 -20.32 1.76
N SER A 103 47.94 -21.24 2.65
CA SER A 103 48.82 -22.35 3.06
C SER A 103 49.16 -23.26 1.89
N PHE A 104 48.17 -23.62 1.07
CA PHE A 104 48.37 -24.44 -0.13
C PHE A 104 49.23 -23.73 -1.17
N SER A 105 49.01 -22.45 -1.42
CA SER A 105 49.80 -21.63 -2.33
C SER A 105 51.27 -21.59 -1.89
N SER A 106 51.51 -21.36 -0.61
CA SER A 106 52.85 -21.32 -0.02
C SER A 106 53.58 -22.66 -0.15
N ALA A 107 52.91 -23.77 0.19
CA ALA A 107 53.46 -25.11 0.05
C ALA A 107 53.76 -25.47 -1.41
N SER A 108 52.85 -25.15 -2.32
CA SER A 108 53.01 -25.36 -3.76
C SER A 108 54.16 -24.54 -4.32
N HIS A 109 54.33 -23.29 -3.88
CA HIS A 109 55.45 -22.43 -4.26
C HIS A 109 56.78 -23.00 -3.77
N ALA A 110 56.83 -23.50 -2.53
CA ALA A 110 58.03 -24.14 -1.98
C ALA A 110 58.41 -25.41 -2.77
N ILE A 111 57.44 -26.23 -3.17
CA ILE A 111 57.69 -27.40 -4.02
C ILE A 111 58.19 -26.94 -5.40
N MET A 112 57.54 -25.97 -6.02
CA MET A 112 57.96 -25.43 -7.31
C MET A 112 59.41 -24.96 -7.28
N LEU A 113 59.81 -24.21 -6.25
CA LEU A 113 61.20 -23.77 -6.09
C LEU A 113 62.19 -24.94 -5.95
N LYS A 114 61.83 -25.99 -5.19
CA LYS A 114 62.68 -27.19 -5.05
C LYS A 114 62.92 -27.88 -6.38
N TYR A 115 61.92 -27.95 -7.24
CA TYR A 115 62.02 -28.65 -8.53
C TYR A 115 62.44 -27.76 -9.69
N LYS A 116 62.32 -26.42 -9.58
CA LYS A 116 62.64 -25.47 -10.65
C LYS A 116 64.06 -25.65 -11.18
N ASP A 117 65.02 -25.81 -10.28
CA ASP A 117 66.44 -25.92 -10.63
C ASP A 117 67.03 -27.31 -10.35
N LYS A 118 66.18 -28.29 -9.97
CA LYS A 118 66.61 -29.65 -9.63
C LYS A 118 67.25 -30.31 -10.85
N LYS A 119 68.52 -30.68 -10.72
CA LYS A 119 69.24 -31.42 -11.77
C LYS A 119 68.95 -32.91 -11.63
N TRP A 120 68.94 -33.61 -12.76
CA TRP A 120 68.60 -35.04 -12.86
C TRP A 120 69.48 -35.95 -11.99
N TYR A 121 70.67 -35.48 -11.59
CA TYR A 121 71.64 -36.21 -10.78
C TYR A 121 71.61 -35.86 -9.28
N GLN A 122 70.78 -34.92 -8.84
CA GLN A 122 70.62 -34.58 -7.42
C GLN A 122 69.36 -35.30 -6.89
N PHE A 123 69.54 -36.33 -6.07
CA PHE A 123 68.45 -37.12 -5.49
C PHE A 123 67.88 -36.46 -4.24
#